data_AF-A0A399TCJ8-F1
#
_entry.id   AF-A0A399TCJ8-F1
#
_cell.length_a   1.000
_cell.length_b   1.000
_cell.length_c   1.000
_cell.angle_alpha   90.00
_cell.angle_beta   90.00
_cell.angle_gamma   90.00
#
_symmetry.space_group_name_H-M   'P 1'
#
loop_
_entity.id
_entity.type
_entity.pdbx_description
1 polymer ?
#
loop_
_entity_poly.entity_id
_entity_poly.type
_entity_poly.pdbx_seq_one_letter_code
_entity_poly.pdbx_strand_id
1 'polypeptide(L)'
;MDPVRRLMFWLRVPFVADAALVVIGIALLVGGDGVGWWVLVFAGLRAVVGVVAIVWIAPRMIARLATPAAGTDPAADTAPDPDPPRSPEPPVARLDP
;
A
#
# COMPACT_ATOMS: atom_id res chain seq x y z
N MET A 1 -9.80 -11.86 -7.99
CA MET A 1 -8.46 -12.50 -7.90
C MET A 1 -8.07 -12.55 -6.43
N ASP A 2 -7.65 -13.72 -5.93
CA ASP A 2 -7.28 -13.88 -4.52
C ASP A 2 -6.15 -12.90 -4.13
N PRO A 3 -6.34 -12.05 -3.10
CA PRO A 3 -5.33 -11.09 -2.64
C PRO A 3 -3.99 -11.76 -2.31
N VAL A 4 -4.06 -12.99 -1.77
CA VAL A 4 -2.89 -13.81 -1.42
C VAL A 4 -2.09 -14.24 -2.67
N ARG A 5 -2.76 -14.64 -3.76
CA ARG A 5 -2.08 -14.99 -5.02
C ARG A 5 -1.36 -13.79 -5.62
N ARG A 6 -1.98 -12.61 -5.54
CA ARG A 6 -1.39 -11.36 -6.03
C ARG A 6 -0.18 -10.93 -5.19
N LEU A 7 -0.25 -11.12 -3.87
CA LEU A 7 0.87 -10.88 -2.95
C LEU A 7 2.04 -11.83 -3.24
N MET A 8 1.76 -13.12 -3.38
CA MET A 8 2.79 -14.11 -3.72
C MET A 8 3.41 -13.87 -5.11
N PHE A 9 2.63 -13.43 -6.09
CA PHE A 9 3.15 -13.05 -7.40
C PHE A 9 4.14 -11.88 -7.28
N TRP A 10 3.76 -10.82 -6.57
CA TRP A 10 4.61 -9.65 -6.36
C TRP A 10 5.89 -9.97 -5.57
N LEU A 11 5.86 -10.96 -4.69
CA LEU A 11 7.04 -11.42 -3.97
C LEU A 11 7.92 -12.36 -4.82
N ARG A 12 7.31 -13.20 -5.66
CA ARG A 12 8.03 -14.17 -6.49
C ARG A 12 8.80 -13.51 -7.62
N VAL A 13 8.24 -12.47 -8.25
CA VAL A 13 8.89 -11.73 -9.35
C VAL A 13 10.29 -11.20 -8.98
N PRO A 14 10.47 -10.43 -7.89
CA PRO A 14 11.79 -9.92 -7.51
C PRO A 14 12.73 -11.06 -7.12
N PHE A 15 12.24 -12.10 -6.43
CA PHE A 15 13.07 -13.25 -6.07
C PHE A 15 13.62 -14.00 -7.30
N VAL A 16 12.77 -14.20 -8.31
CA VAL A 16 13.20 -14.81 -9.58
C VAL A 16 14.17 -13.90 -10.32
N ALA A 17 13.98 -12.58 -10.29
CA ALA A 17 14.89 -11.63 -10.89
C ALA A 17 16.28 -11.65 -10.20
N ASP A 18 16.32 -11.71 -8.87
CA ASP A 18 17.57 -11.82 -8.12
C ASP A 18 18.29 -13.15 -8.42
N ALA A 19 17.55 -14.27 -8.48
CA ALA A 19 18.12 -15.56 -8.86
C ALA A 19 18.68 -15.56 -10.30
N ALA A 20 17.96 -14.94 -11.24
CA ALA A 20 18.44 -14.79 -12.61
C ALA A 20 19.71 -13.92 -12.66
N LEU A 21 19.75 -12.81 -11.90
CA LEU A 21 20.94 -11.96 -11.81
C LEU A 21 22.13 -12.71 -11.24
N VAL A 22 21.94 -13.56 -10.24
CA VAL A 22 23.02 -14.42 -9.71
C VAL A 22 23.53 -15.38 -10.77
N VAL A 23 22.63 -16.06 -11.48
CA VAL A 23 23.01 -16.98 -12.57
C VAL A 23 23.78 -16.24 -13.67
N ILE A 24 23.30 -15.06 -14.08
CA ILE A 24 23.97 -14.22 -15.08
C ILE A 24 25.34 -13.76 -14.58
N GLY A 25 25.44 -13.29 -13.35
CA GLY A 25 26.71 -12.84 -12.76
C GLY A 25 27.75 -13.96 -12.71
N ILE A 26 27.33 -15.17 -12.33
CA ILE A 26 28.20 -16.36 -12.35
C ILE A 26 28.62 -16.71 -13.78
N ALA A 27 27.68 -16.72 -14.74
CA ALA A 27 27.98 -17.04 -16.13
C ALA A 27 29.00 -16.05 -16.74
N LEU A 28 28.85 -14.75 -16.45
CA LEU A 28 29.80 -13.71 -16.89
C LEU A 28 31.19 -13.92 -16.28
N LEU A 29 31.27 -14.24 -14.99
CA LEU A 29 32.53 -14.54 -14.31
C LEU A 29 33.23 -15.78 -14.89
N VAL A 30 32.48 -16.84 -15.20
CA VAL A 30 33.02 -18.04 -15.88
C VAL A 30 33.52 -17.69 -17.29
N GLY A 31 32.86 -16.75 -17.97
CA GLY A 31 33.31 -16.20 -19.25
C GLY A 31 34.53 -15.27 -19.17
N GLY A 32 35.06 -15.02 -17.97
CA GLY A 32 36.21 -14.13 -17.75
C GLY A 32 35.85 -12.64 -17.74
N ASP A 33 34.57 -12.30 -17.73
CA ASP A 33 34.10 -10.92 -17.75
C ASP A 33 33.97 -10.36 -16.33
N GLY A 34 34.81 -9.36 -16.00
CA GLY A 34 34.85 -8.74 -14.67
C GLY A 34 33.55 -8.05 -14.26
N VAL A 35 32.65 -7.79 -15.22
CA VAL A 35 31.30 -7.26 -14.95
C VAL A 35 30.47 -8.23 -14.09
N GLY A 36 30.71 -9.53 -14.18
CA GLY A 36 30.01 -10.54 -13.37
C GLY A 36 30.14 -10.29 -11.87
N TRP A 37 31.29 -9.78 -11.41
CA TRP A 37 31.49 -9.41 -10.01
C TRP A 37 30.53 -8.30 -9.55
N TRP A 38 30.38 -7.25 -10.35
CA TRP A 38 29.48 -6.14 -10.04
C TRP A 38 28.01 -6.57 -10.06
N VAL A 39 27.64 -7.48 -10.96
CA VAL A 39 26.29 -8.06 -11.02
C VAL A 39 25.98 -8.86 -9.73
N LEU A 40 26.94 -9.65 -9.24
CA LEU A 40 26.78 -10.40 -7.99
C LEU A 40 26.70 -9.49 -6.76
N VAL A 41 27.54 -8.45 -6.69
CA VAL A 41 27.48 -7.45 -5.62
C VAL A 41 26.12 -6.74 -5.63
N PHE A 42 25.63 -6.35 -6.81
CA PHE A 42 24.31 -5.73 -6.94
C PHE A 42 23.19 -6.67 -6.50
N ALA A 43 23.18 -7.92 -6.98
CA ALA A 43 22.18 -8.92 -6.58
C ALA A 43 22.21 -9.18 -5.07
N GLY A 44 23.40 -9.26 -4.47
CA GLY A 44 23.58 -9.41 -3.03
C GLY A 44 23.03 -8.21 -2.25
N LEU A 45 23.40 -6.98 -2.64
CA LEU A 45 22.91 -5.77 -2.00
C LEU A 45 21.39 -5.64 -2.14
N ARG A 46 20.84 -5.97 -3.32
CA ARG A 46 19.41 -5.96 -3.60
C ARG A 46 18.65 -6.93 -2.69
N ALA A 47 19.16 -8.15 -2.52
CA ALA A 47 18.59 -9.15 -1.63
C ALA A 47 18.60 -8.67 -0.17
N VAL A 48 19.72 -8.10 0.30
CA VAL A 48 19.84 -7.52 1.65
C VAL A 48 18.82 -6.41 1.86
N VAL A 49 18.70 -5.47 0.93
CA VAL A 49 17.69 -4.38 1.00
C VAL A 49 16.27 -4.97 1.04
N GLY A 50 15.99 -6.01 0.25
CA GLY A 50 14.71 -6.72 0.28
C GLY A 50 14.39 -7.32 1.65
N VAL A 51 15.37 -7.98 2.27
CA VAL A 51 15.23 -8.57 3.62
C VAL A 51 15.04 -7.48 4.67
N VAL A 52 15.86 -6.43 4.65
CA VAL A 52 15.75 -5.29 5.58
C VAL A 52 14.37 -4.63 5.46
N ALA A 53 13.88 -4.41 4.23
CA ALA A 53 12.56 -3.86 3.99
C ALA A 53 11.46 -4.72 4.64
N ILE A 54 11.49 -6.05 4.45
CA ILE A 54 10.51 -6.96 5.06
C ILE A 54 10.59 -6.91 6.59
N VAL A 55 11.79 -7.02 7.14
CA VAL A 55 12.02 -7.06 8.60
C VAL A 55 11.62 -5.75 9.28
N TRP A 56 11.74 -4.61 8.61
CA TRP A 56 11.30 -3.31 9.14
C TRP A 56 9.82 -3.01 8.88
N ILE A 57 9.29 -3.38 7.71
CA ILE A 57 7.90 -3.09 7.33
C ILE A 57 6.91 -3.96 8.10
N ALA A 58 7.21 -5.25 8.30
CA ALA A 58 6.34 -6.17 9.04
C ALA A 58 5.97 -5.70 10.46
N PRO A 59 6.91 -5.35 11.35
CA PRO A 59 6.58 -4.82 12.68
C PRO A 59 5.88 -3.45 12.61
N ARG A 60 6.24 -2.61 11.63
CA ARG A 60 5.64 -1.28 11.48
C ARG A 60 4.21 -1.31 10.95
N MET A 61 3.83 -2.33 10.18
CA MET A 61 2.45 -2.56 9.75
C MET A 61 1.58 -3.11 10.89
N ILE A 62 2.10 -4.03 11.70
CA ILE A 62 1.39 -4.55 12.88
C ILE A 62 1.13 -3.41 13.88
N ALA A 63 2.11 -2.51 14.08
CA ALA A 63 1.94 -1.33 14.92
C ALA A 63 0.86 -0.35 14.40
N ARG A 64 0.65 -0.26 13.07
CA ARG A 64 -0.39 0.59 12.47
C ARG A 64 -1.78 -0.04 12.52
N LEU A 65 -1.87 -1.37 12.53
CA LEU A 65 -3.13 -2.11 12.73
C LEU A 65 -3.54 -2.16 14.21
N ALA A 66 -2.57 -2.03 15.13
CA ALA A 66 -2.81 -1.99 16.57
C ALA A 66 -3.22 -0.61 17.10
N THR A 67 -3.09 0.46 16.31
CA THR A 67 -3.82 1.70 16.60
C THR A 67 -5.28 1.44 16.25
N PRO A 68 -6.19 1.31 17.23
CA PRO A 68 -7.61 1.29 16.93
C PRO A 68 -7.92 2.56 16.15
N ALA A 69 -8.81 2.46 15.19
CA ALA A 69 -9.48 3.61 14.60
C ALA A 69 -10.05 4.49 15.73
N ALA A 70 -9.26 5.43 16.22
CA ALA A 70 -9.72 6.50 17.07
C ALA A 70 -10.39 7.50 16.13
N GLY A 71 -11.70 7.31 15.96
CA GLY A 71 -12.58 8.27 15.30
C GLY A 71 -12.82 7.97 13.83
N THR A 72 -13.68 7.00 13.55
CA THR A 72 -14.69 7.12 12.49
C THR A 72 -15.69 5.99 12.69
N ASP A 73 -16.58 6.19 13.66
CA ASP A 73 -17.90 5.57 13.60
C ASP A 73 -18.59 6.09 12.33
N PRO A 74 -18.95 5.24 11.34
CA PRO A 74 -19.73 5.69 10.18
C PRO A 74 -21.20 5.96 10.53
N ALA A 75 -21.56 6.03 11.81
CA ALA A 75 -22.92 6.10 12.30
C ALA A 75 -23.36 7.49 12.77
N ALA A 76 -22.47 8.50 12.75
CA ALA A 76 -22.78 9.86 13.21
C ALA A 76 -23.32 10.80 12.12
N ASP A 77 -23.39 10.38 10.85
CA ASP A 77 -23.93 11.19 9.73
C ASP A 77 -25.44 10.97 9.50
N THR A 78 -26.18 10.46 10.49
CA THR A 78 -27.65 10.35 10.41
C THR A 78 -28.34 10.99 11.62
N ALA A 79 -27.82 12.13 12.07
CA ALA A 79 -28.67 13.09 12.77
C ALA A 79 -29.28 14.02 11.71
N PRO A 80 -30.62 14.06 11.54
CA PRO A 80 -31.23 15.15 10.80
C PRO A 80 -30.87 16.45 11.52
N ASP A 81 -30.25 17.37 10.78
CA ASP A 81 -30.00 18.75 11.21
C ASP A 81 -31.31 19.30 11.83
N PRO A 82 -31.31 19.81 13.08
CA PRO A 82 -32.49 20.46 13.61
C PRO A 82 -32.74 21.71 12.77
N ASP A 83 -33.79 21.65 11.94
CA ASP A 83 -34.32 22.74 11.11
C ASP A 83 -34.12 24.10 11.83
N PRO A 84 -33.40 25.07 11.23
CA PRO A 84 -33.25 26.38 11.84
C PRO A 84 -34.64 27.00 12.06
N PRO A 85 -34.83 27.84 13.10
CA PRO A 85 -36.14 28.38 13.43
C PRO A 85 -36.70 29.13 12.22
N ARG A 86 -37.80 28.60 11.66
CA ARG A 86 -38.47 29.22 10.51
C ARG A 86 -38.88 30.64 10.88
N SER A 87 -38.36 31.63 10.16
CA SER A 87 -38.86 32.99 10.19
C SER A 87 -40.36 32.98 9.87
N PRO A 88 -41.21 33.77 10.56
CA PRO A 88 -42.63 33.80 10.27
C PRO A 88 -42.87 34.29 8.83
N GLU A 89 -43.49 33.44 8.02
CA GLU A 89 -43.91 33.75 6.65
C GLU A 89 -44.96 34.89 6.69
N PRO A 90 -44.81 35.94 5.86
CA PRO A 90 -45.83 36.99 5.76
C PRO A 90 -47.10 36.42 5.13
N PRO A 91 -48.31 36.88 5.54
CA PRO A 91 -49.56 36.34 5.06
C PRO A 91 -49.70 36.59 3.55
N VAL A 92 -49.72 35.50 2.78
CA VAL A 92 -49.99 35.52 1.34
C VAL A 92 -51.43 36.00 1.15
N ALA A 93 -51.59 37.19 0.59
CA ALA A 93 -52.89 37.72 0.22
C ALA A 93 -53.50 36.79 -0.84
N ARG A 94 -54.56 36.08 -0.42
CA ARG A 94 -55.40 35.26 -1.28
C ARG A 94 -56.07 36.17 -2.31
N LEU A 95 -55.53 36.20 -3.53
CA LEU A 95 -56.23 36.71 -4.70
C LEU A 95 -57.06 35.55 -5.24
N ASP A 96 -58.35 35.56 -4.89
CA ASP A 96 -59.36 34.71 -5.53
C ASP A 96 -59.64 35.22 -6.97
N PRO A 97 -60.02 34.31 -7.89
CA PRO A 97 -59.99 34.52 -9.35
C PRO A 97 -61.03 35.51 -9.91
#